data_AF-D3ACP3-F1
#
_entry.id   AF-D3ACP3-F1
#
_cell.length_a   1.000
_cell.length_b   1.000
_cell.length_c   1.000
_cell.angle_alpha   90.00
_cell.angle_beta   90.00
_cell.angle_gamma   90.00
#
_symmetry.space_group_name_H-M   'P 1'
#
loop_
_entity.id
_entity.type
_entity.pdbx_description
1 polymer ?
#
loop_
_entity_poly.entity_id
_entity_poly.type
_entity_poly.pdbx_seq_one_letter_code
_entity_poly.pdbx_strand_id
1 'polypeptide(L)'
;MDSKLIRKGAAGILITVLLCFTGVFASFASTEETADAAEAETQGPKVESSITSCLINPDKKSVTVKVTSSGDMTGTDGVLYLVEQKPYQKDLEGRLDYAGAAAFGTEVTYQFPLNKGTADDRLYSRFVAAVWDGTKYIEVSEPHYITNPEAVASNTAEFNDPLTKKGLNIELNMLADAFELGVKHVGTNIAFHQILGQGIDYQYDGKTYHFDKRVIEDYDRTISALSGKGMTVTAIILNGWNDATPDLIYPGTKKSSNAFYYLFNAATEAGFEQTKAIASFLAERYDGSNPDQGKISNWIIGNEINNQQWNYTGAWDLNSYVQAYQDAFRVFYTAIKSVSANDRVYFSLDYNWNNEIDNKLKYGGKNIVDTFNSIAAVQGQMDWGLSYHPYPAPMTEPEFWDDAQTGWITSDFNSPVINFANLNVLTDYMAQSAFRSPTGDVRHIILTEEGFTAKSPTRGDIPQIQAAAFAYSYYLVDSNPYIDAYILSRQVDAPLEVRSGLAFGRVGMRYEQG
;
A
#
# COMPACT_ATOMS: atom_id res chain seq x y z
N MET A 1 -4.66 -65.97 4.73
CA MET A 1 -4.18 -66.39 6.07
C MET A 1 -3.52 -65.18 6.71
N ASP A 2 -4.23 -64.62 7.69
CA ASP A 2 -3.79 -63.97 8.93
C ASP A 2 -2.27 -63.75 9.12
N SER A 3 -1.77 -62.65 9.69
CA SER A 3 -2.25 -61.96 10.89
C SER A 3 -1.52 -60.64 11.09
N LYS A 4 -2.22 -59.68 11.71
CA LYS A 4 -1.70 -58.45 12.32
C LYS A 4 -0.86 -58.76 13.57
N LEU A 5 0.11 -57.90 13.89
CA LEU A 5 0.52 -57.67 15.28
C LEU A 5 0.97 -56.23 15.53
N ILE A 6 0.27 -55.64 16.50
CA ILE A 6 0.34 -54.31 17.09
C ILE A 6 1.30 -54.35 18.28
N ARG A 7 2.04 -53.26 18.54
CA ARG A 7 2.69 -52.99 19.84
C ARG A 7 2.04 -51.79 20.54
N LYS A 8 1.91 -51.95 21.86
CA LYS A 8 1.12 -51.19 22.85
C LYS A 8 1.95 -50.13 23.60
N GLY A 9 1.23 -49.20 24.24
CA GLY A 9 1.59 -48.49 25.49
C GLY A 9 1.38 -46.97 25.37
N ALA A 10 0.72 -46.23 26.26
CA ALA A 10 0.08 -46.51 27.55
C ALA A 10 -0.97 -45.42 27.84
N ALA A 11 -1.95 -45.74 28.70
CA ALA A 11 -3.08 -44.90 29.09
C ALA A 11 -2.80 -44.09 30.38
N GLY A 12 -3.42 -42.91 30.50
CA GLY A 12 -3.48 -42.10 31.72
C GLY A 12 -4.78 -41.26 31.72
N ILE A 13 -5.52 -41.33 32.82
CA ILE A 13 -6.94 -40.99 32.99
C ILE A 13 -7.15 -39.50 33.34
N LEU A 14 -8.20 -38.90 32.75
CA LEU A 14 -8.77 -37.59 33.09
C LEU A 14 -9.82 -37.73 34.20
N ILE A 15 -9.80 -36.86 35.22
CA ILE A 15 -10.95 -36.59 36.10
C ILE A 15 -11.14 -35.08 36.21
N THR A 16 -12.35 -34.65 35.84
CA THR A 16 -12.89 -33.29 35.93
C THR A 16 -13.70 -33.16 37.21
N VAL A 17 -13.56 -32.06 37.97
CA VAL A 17 -14.53 -31.66 38.99
C VAL A 17 -14.90 -30.17 38.80
N LEU A 18 -16.17 -29.98 38.50
CA LEU A 18 -16.94 -28.74 38.43
C LEU A 18 -17.62 -28.54 39.79
N LEU A 19 -17.69 -27.32 40.35
CA LEU A 19 -18.72 -26.95 41.34
C LEU A 19 -18.83 -25.43 41.53
N CYS A 20 -20.08 -24.97 41.45
CA CYS A 20 -20.54 -23.57 41.47
C CYS A 20 -20.83 -23.04 42.88
N PHE A 21 -20.71 -21.71 43.00
CA PHE A 21 -21.42 -20.71 43.85
C PHE A 21 -22.27 -21.16 45.05
N THR A 22 -22.05 -20.52 46.21
CA THR A 22 -22.97 -19.54 46.88
C THR A 22 -22.45 -19.17 48.28
N GLY A 23 -22.58 -17.90 48.68
CA GLY A 23 -22.29 -17.44 50.05
C GLY A 23 -22.42 -15.92 50.22
N VAL A 24 -23.40 -15.49 51.01
CA VAL A 24 -23.88 -14.12 51.26
C VAL A 24 -23.44 -13.65 52.66
N PHE A 25 -22.93 -12.41 52.74
CA PHE A 25 -22.89 -11.42 53.85
C PHE A 25 -22.60 -11.82 55.32
N ALA A 26 -21.61 -11.16 55.94
CA ALA A 26 -21.78 -10.09 56.96
C ALA A 26 -20.48 -9.78 57.75
N SER A 27 -20.33 -8.51 58.12
CA SER A 27 -19.15 -7.79 58.60
C SER A 27 -18.64 -8.14 60.00
N PHE A 28 -17.35 -7.91 60.25
CA PHE A 28 -16.85 -7.32 61.50
C PHE A 28 -15.70 -6.35 61.22
N ALA A 29 -15.85 -5.12 61.70
CA ALA A 29 -14.86 -4.07 61.64
C ALA A 29 -13.89 -4.20 62.82
N SER A 30 -12.60 -4.05 62.56
CA SER A 30 -11.62 -3.61 63.56
C SER A 30 -10.70 -2.58 62.90
N THR A 31 -10.74 -1.38 63.47
CA THR A 31 -9.98 -0.18 63.14
C THR A 31 -8.48 -0.39 63.29
N GLU A 32 -7.72 -0.19 62.21
CA GLU A 32 -6.32 0.22 62.27
C GLU A 32 -6.16 1.47 61.43
N GLU A 33 -5.80 2.58 62.11
CA GLU A 33 -5.32 3.80 61.48
C GLU A 33 -4.07 3.46 60.67
N THR A 34 -4.21 3.43 59.35
CA THR A 34 -3.09 3.50 58.42
C THR A 34 -3.21 4.82 57.68
N ALA A 35 -2.14 5.60 57.75
CA ALA A 35 -2.04 6.91 57.15
C ALA A 35 -2.37 6.83 55.65
N ASP A 36 -3.41 7.53 55.25
CA ASP A 36 -3.81 7.71 53.87
C ASP A 36 -2.79 8.67 53.22
N ALA A 37 -1.66 8.12 52.78
CA ALA A 37 -0.86 8.75 51.75
C ALA A 37 -1.59 8.48 50.44
N ALA A 38 -2.56 9.33 50.12
CA ALA A 38 -3.06 9.43 48.77
C ALA A 38 -1.87 9.79 47.87
N GLU A 39 -1.29 8.79 47.20
CA GLU A 39 -0.60 9.02 45.95
C GLU A 39 -1.66 9.65 45.04
N ALA A 40 -1.60 10.98 44.92
CA ALA A 40 -2.25 11.67 43.83
C ALA A 40 -1.60 11.12 42.57
N GLU A 41 -2.20 10.08 41.97
CA GLU A 41 -2.04 9.84 40.55
C GLU A 41 -2.32 11.19 39.90
N THR A 42 -1.27 11.79 39.36
CA THR A 42 -1.38 13.00 38.55
C THR A 42 -2.20 12.59 37.35
N GLN A 43 -3.52 12.77 37.45
CA GLN A 43 -4.46 12.63 36.35
C GLN A 43 -3.93 13.58 35.28
N GLY A 44 -3.28 13.01 34.26
CA GLY A 44 -2.82 13.76 33.11
C GLY A 44 -3.98 14.55 32.47
N PRO A 45 -3.66 15.53 31.61
CA PRO A 45 -4.68 16.34 30.97
C PRO A 45 -5.74 15.45 30.29
N LYS A 46 -7.01 15.69 30.62
CA LYS A 46 -8.15 14.99 30.02
C LYS A 46 -8.62 15.76 28.79
N VAL A 47 -7.71 15.95 27.85
CA VAL A 47 -7.94 16.69 26.61
C VAL A 47 -7.88 15.71 25.46
N GLU A 48 -8.90 15.75 24.61
CA GLU A 48 -8.94 14.96 23.38
C GLU A 48 -9.14 15.91 22.20
N SER A 49 -8.33 15.74 21.18
CA SER A 49 -8.32 16.55 19.97
C SER A 49 -8.31 15.68 18.72
N SER A 50 -8.87 16.20 17.65
CA SER A 50 -8.85 15.59 16.32
C SER A 50 -8.48 16.65 15.30
N ILE A 51 -7.50 16.35 14.46
CA ILE A 51 -7.18 17.19 13.31
C ILE A 51 -8.16 16.82 12.20
N THR A 52 -9.03 17.76 11.83
CA THR A 52 -10.10 17.54 10.86
C THR A 52 -9.72 17.95 9.44
N SER A 53 -8.64 18.71 9.29
CA SER A 53 -8.12 19.17 7.99
C SER A 53 -6.66 19.59 8.12
N CYS A 54 -5.82 19.22 7.14
CA CYS A 54 -4.45 19.71 6.98
C CYS A 54 -4.15 19.89 5.49
N LEU A 55 -4.23 21.14 5.02
CA LEU A 55 -4.23 21.44 3.58
C LEU A 55 -3.24 22.54 3.24
N ILE A 56 -2.51 22.35 2.15
CA ILE A 56 -1.77 23.41 1.47
C ILE A 56 -2.78 24.42 0.90
N ASN A 57 -2.55 25.69 1.18
CA ASN A 57 -3.40 26.78 0.74
C ASN A 57 -3.21 27.11 -0.76
N PRO A 58 -4.16 27.82 -1.40
CA PRO A 58 -4.04 28.22 -2.81
C PRO A 58 -2.80 29.05 -3.16
N ASP A 59 -2.15 29.68 -2.16
CA ASP A 59 -0.89 30.40 -2.32
C ASP A 59 0.33 29.48 -2.57
N LYS A 60 0.15 28.15 -2.41
CA LYS A 60 1.17 27.10 -2.52
C LYS A 60 2.36 27.26 -1.57
N LYS A 61 2.24 28.12 -0.55
CA LYS A 61 3.32 28.55 0.35
C LYS A 61 2.97 28.40 1.82
N SER A 62 1.69 28.29 2.16
CA SER A 62 1.23 28.09 3.53
C SER A 62 0.34 26.86 3.66
N VAL A 63 0.26 26.33 4.87
CA VAL A 63 -0.60 25.21 5.25
C VAL A 63 -1.58 25.70 6.29
N THR A 64 -2.84 25.26 6.19
CA THR A 64 -3.88 25.48 7.20
C THR A 64 -4.24 24.15 7.85
N VAL A 65 -4.21 24.11 9.18
CA VAL A 65 -4.62 22.96 9.99
C VAL A 65 -5.80 23.34 10.86
N LYS A 66 -6.85 22.53 10.83
CA LYS A 66 -8.04 22.70 11.68
C LYS A 66 -8.11 21.58 12.70
N VAL A 67 -8.34 21.95 13.95
CA VAL A 67 -8.38 21.05 15.09
C VAL A 67 -9.68 21.26 15.84
N THR A 68 -10.35 20.16 16.17
CA THR A 68 -11.48 20.16 17.11
C THR A 68 -11.02 19.54 18.42
N SER A 69 -11.36 20.15 19.54
CA SER A 69 -10.88 19.71 20.86
C SER A 69 -12.01 19.71 21.88
N SER A 70 -11.89 18.84 22.88
CA SER A 70 -12.78 18.78 24.03
C SER A 70 -12.01 18.37 25.28
N GLY A 71 -12.62 18.56 26.46
CA GLY A 71 -12.03 18.14 27.73
C GLY A 71 -11.58 19.28 28.62
N ASP A 72 -10.73 18.94 29.59
CA ASP A 72 -10.26 19.84 30.65
C ASP A 72 -8.74 20.01 30.59
N MET A 73 -8.32 21.29 30.55
CA MET A 73 -6.92 21.72 30.49
C MET A 73 -6.25 21.79 31.88
N THR A 74 -6.93 21.38 32.96
CA THR A 74 -6.34 21.34 34.31
C THR A 74 -4.99 20.60 34.30
N GLY A 75 -3.97 21.22 34.90
CA GLY A 75 -2.61 20.68 34.92
C GLY A 75 -1.76 21.03 33.69
N THR A 76 -2.27 21.87 32.79
CA THR A 76 -1.52 22.40 31.63
C THR A 76 -1.37 23.92 31.68
N ASP A 77 -0.65 24.50 30.73
CA ASP A 77 -0.55 25.95 30.53
C ASP A 77 -1.75 26.60 29.82
N GLY A 78 -2.79 25.81 29.48
CA GLY A 78 -3.99 26.30 28.80
C GLY A 78 -3.80 26.58 27.30
N VAL A 79 -2.66 26.19 26.73
CA VAL A 79 -2.34 26.35 25.30
C VAL A 79 -2.50 25.02 24.57
N LEU A 80 -3.18 25.06 23.43
CA LEU A 80 -3.16 23.98 22.46
C LEU A 80 -2.03 24.26 21.45
N TYR A 81 -1.09 23.34 21.35
CA TYR A 81 0.04 23.39 20.43
C TYR A 81 -0.23 22.48 19.25
N LEU A 82 0.27 22.87 18.08
CA LEU A 82 0.39 22.00 16.93
C LEU A 82 1.86 21.70 16.70
N VAL A 83 2.27 20.46 16.88
CA VAL A 83 3.67 20.04 16.79
C VAL A 83 3.89 19.26 15.50
N GLU A 84 4.94 19.63 14.76
CA GLU A 84 5.36 18.94 13.55
C GLU A 84 6.11 17.65 13.89
N GLN A 85 5.80 16.56 13.21
CA GLN A 85 6.57 15.32 13.21
C GLN A 85 6.98 14.97 11.76
N LYS A 86 8.24 14.58 11.57
CA LYS A 86 8.67 13.89 10.34
C LYS A 86 8.13 12.44 10.36
N PRO A 87 7.95 11.78 9.20
CA PRO A 87 7.35 10.43 9.16
C PRO A 87 8.01 9.36 10.03
N TYR A 88 9.32 9.47 10.26
CA TYR A 88 10.10 8.55 11.09
C TYR A 88 10.08 8.87 12.60
N GLN A 89 9.51 10.01 13.01
CA GLN A 89 9.40 10.40 14.42
C GLN A 89 8.14 9.79 15.04
N LYS A 90 8.26 9.21 16.24
CA LYS A 90 7.19 8.41 16.86
C LYS A 90 6.45 9.10 18.00
N ASP A 91 7.08 10.07 18.64
CA ASP A 91 6.56 10.77 19.81
C ASP A 91 7.13 12.21 19.85
N LEU A 92 6.77 12.95 20.90
CA LEU A 92 7.24 14.32 21.17
C LEU A 92 8.31 14.38 22.27
N GLU A 93 9.01 13.28 22.57
CA GLU A 93 9.99 13.27 23.66
C GLU A 93 11.10 14.31 23.42
N GLY A 94 11.33 15.18 24.42
CA GLY A 94 12.34 16.24 24.37
C GLY A 94 12.04 17.40 23.41
N ARG A 95 10.88 17.42 22.74
CA ARG A 95 10.47 18.50 21.83
C ARG A 95 10.03 19.73 22.62
N LEU A 96 10.41 20.90 22.10
CA LEU A 96 10.03 22.22 22.63
C LEU A 96 9.53 23.18 21.55
N ASP A 97 9.71 22.81 20.28
CA ASP A 97 9.27 23.55 19.12
C ASP A 97 7.86 23.13 18.69
N TYR A 98 7.17 24.05 18.00
CA TYR A 98 5.81 23.86 17.51
C TYR A 98 5.62 24.59 16.17
N ALA A 99 4.71 24.08 15.35
CA ALA A 99 4.27 24.74 14.11
C ALA A 99 3.24 25.85 14.38
N GLY A 100 2.49 25.75 15.48
CA GLY A 100 1.54 26.76 15.92
C GLY A 100 1.15 26.60 17.38
N ALA A 101 0.66 27.69 17.98
CA ALA A 101 0.16 27.72 19.35
C ALA A 101 -1.06 28.64 19.43
N ALA A 102 -2.08 28.22 20.17
CA ALA A 102 -3.29 29.00 20.37
C ALA A 102 -3.88 28.71 21.76
N ALA A 103 -4.63 29.67 22.31
CA ALA A 103 -5.42 29.39 23.51
C ALA A 103 -6.38 28.24 23.24
N PHE A 104 -6.60 27.38 24.26
CA PHE A 104 -7.53 26.27 24.12
C PHE A 104 -8.93 26.75 23.69
N GLY A 105 -9.51 26.04 22.73
CA GLY A 105 -10.85 26.26 22.21
C GLY A 105 -11.39 24.99 21.58
N THR A 106 -12.71 24.90 21.43
CA THR A 106 -13.35 23.72 20.83
C THR A 106 -13.03 23.56 19.35
N GLU A 107 -12.71 24.68 18.68
CA GLU A 107 -12.23 24.72 17.30
C GLU A 107 -11.03 25.68 17.24
N VAL A 108 -9.90 25.19 16.74
CA VAL A 108 -8.68 25.97 16.58
C VAL A 108 -8.18 25.82 15.15
N THR A 109 -7.72 26.92 14.56
CA THR A 109 -7.09 26.93 13.23
C THR A 109 -5.67 27.46 13.34
N TYR A 110 -4.73 26.70 12.79
CA TYR A 110 -3.33 27.09 12.66
C TYR A 110 -3.02 27.40 11.20
N GLN A 111 -2.16 28.39 10.97
CA GLN A 111 -1.58 28.66 9.66
C GLN A 111 -0.08 28.88 9.81
N PHE A 112 0.71 28.19 8.99
CA PHE A 112 2.16 28.25 9.02
C PHE A 112 2.74 28.06 7.60
N PRO A 113 4.00 28.46 7.36
CA PRO A 113 4.61 28.29 6.04
C PRO A 113 4.89 26.81 5.73
N LEU A 114 4.73 26.44 4.46
CA LEU A 114 5.03 25.11 3.91
C LEU A 114 6.54 24.87 3.75
N ASN A 115 7.30 25.94 3.46
CA ASN A 115 8.76 25.91 3.28
C ASN A 115 9.25 24.93 2.18
N LYS A 116 8.41 24.66 1.17
CA LYS A 116 8.73 23.72 0.07
C LYS A 116 10.10 24.02 -0.56
N GLY A 117 10.94 23.00 -0.70
CA GLY A 117 12.26 23.10 -1.32
C GLY A 117 13.34 23.76 -0.45
N THR A 118 13.12 23.85 0.86
CA THR A 118 14.11 24.34 1.83
C THR A 118 14.44 23.24 2.84
N ALA A 119 15.44 23.45 3.70
CA ALA A 119 15.75 22.51 4.78
C ALA A 119 14.58 22.29 5.77
N ASP A 120 13.66 23.26 5.85
CA ASP A 120 12.49 23.22 6.74
C ASP A 120 11.21 22.76 6.01
N ASP A 121 11.33 22.06 4.87
CA ASP A 121 10.19 21.60 4.07
C ASP A 121 9.25 20.71 4.90
N ARG A 122 7.96 21.08 4.88
CA ARG A 122 6.88 20.43 5.64
C ARG A 122 5.97 19.55 4.78
N LEU A 123 6.23 19.44 3.48
CA LEU A 123 5.37 18.71 2.53
C LEU A 123 5.13 17.25 2.94
N TYR A 124 6.12 16.61 3.57
CA TYR A 124 6.05 15.22 4.03
C TYR A 124 5.71 15.10 5.52
N SER A 125 5.57 16.22 6.22
CA SER A 125 5.36 16.21 7.66
C SER A 125 3.94 15.79 8.01
N ARG A 126 3.80 15.25 9.21
CA ARG A 126 2.52 15.08 9.91
C ARG A 126 2.48 15.99 11.13
N PHE A 127 1.29 16.24 11.64
CA PHE A 127 1.09 17.15 12.76
C PHE A 127 0.29 16.46 13.85
N VAL A 128 0.61 16.77 15.10
CA VAL A 128 -0.11 16.28 16.28
C VAL A 128 -0.51 17.49 17.13
N ALA A 129 -1.74 17.50 17.64
CA ALA A 129 -2.14 18.45 18.66
C ALA A 129 -1.58 18.00 20.02
N ALA A 130 -1.00 18.93 20.77
CA ALA A 130 -0.38 18.66 22.05
C ALA A 130 -0.72 19.74 23.09
N VAL A 131 -0.60 19.38 24.36
CA VAL A 131 -0.69 20.30 25.49
C VAL A 131 0.59 20.22 26.33
N TRP A 132 0.94 21.28 27.04
CA TRP A 132 2.14 21.32 27.88
C TRP A 132 1.78 21.06 29.35
N ASP A 133 2.34 20.01 29.96
CA ASP A 133 2.06 19.64 31.37
C ASP A 133 2.91 20.40 32.41
N GLY A 134 3.70 21.38 31.97
CA GLY A 134 4.70 22.07 32.78
C GLY A 134 6.13 21.56 32.54
N THR A 135 6.29 20.37 31.99
CA THR A 135 7.59 19.71 31.76
C THR A 135 7.80 19.19 30.35
N LYS A 136 6.74 18.72 29.67
CA LYS A 136 6.79 18.15 28.33
C LYS A 136 5.47 18.32 27.59
N TYR A 137 5.53 18.06 26.27
CA TYR A 137 4.32 17.90 25.47
C TYR A 137 3.65 16.55 25.74
N ILE A 138 2.33 16.59 25.90
CA ILE A 138 1.43 15.45 25.90
C ILE A 138 0.64 15.48 24.60
N GLU A 139 0.78 14.45 23.77
CA GLU A 139 -0.03 14.28 22.56
C GLU A 139 -1.50 14.08 22.95
N VAL A 140 -2.38 14.85 22.33
CA VAL A 140 -3.84 14.80 22.57
C VAL A 140 -4.63 14.53 21.28
N SER A 141 -3.95 14.25 20.17
CA SER A 141 -4.56 13.77 18.92
C SER A 141 -3.71 12.69 18.27
N GLU A 142 -4.33 11.93 17.37
CA GLU A 142 -3.60 11.12 16.39
C GLU A 142 -2.83 12.03 15.42
N PRO A 143 -1.70 11.56 14.83
CA PRO A 143 -0.96 12.32 13.84
C PRO A 143 -1.75 12.47 12.54
N HIS A 144 -1.65 13.62 11.89
CA HIS A 144 -2.37 13.91 10.66
C HIS A 144 -1.46 14.55 9.59
N TYR A 145 -1.41 13.94 8.40
CA TYR A 145 -0.58 14.38 7.28
C TYR A 145 -1.25 15.51 6.49
N ILE A 146 -0.44 16.24 5.71
CA ILE A 146 -0.96 17.07 4.62
C ILE A 146 -1.63 16.16 3.58
N THR A 147 -2.87 16.46 3.20
CA THR A 147 -3.70 15.55 2.38
C THR A 147 -3.84 15.95 0.91
N ASN A 148 -3.33 17.12 0.51
CA ASN A 148 -3.41 17.64 -0.87
C ASN A 148 -2.03 17.99 -1.48
N PRO A 149 -1.02 17.10 -1.47
CA PRO A 149 0.30 17.37 -2.04
C PRO A 149 0.24 17.78 -3.53
N GLU A 150 -0.80 17.39 -4.27
CA GLU A 150 -1.05 17.83 -5.64
C GLU A 150 -1.26 19.35 -5.82
N ALA A 151 -1.58 20.08 -4.75
CA ALA A 151 -1.70 21.54 -4.78
C ALA A 151 -0.41 22.23 -5.25
N VAL A 152 0.75 21.58 -5.05
CA VAL A 152 2.07 22.11 -5.40
C VAL A 152 2.71 21.42 -6.60
N ALA A 153 1.96 20.59 -7.33
CA ALA A 153 2.43 19.92 -8.54
C ALA A 153 2.94 20.90 -9.60
N SER A 154 4.04 20.53 -10.27
CA SER A 154 4.55 21.22 -11.45
C SER A 154 3.76 20.83 -12.70
N ASN A 155 3.43 19.54 -12.84
CA ASN A 155 2.57 19.03 -13.90
C ASN A 155 1.12 18.91 -13.39
N THR A 156 0.22 19.67 -14.01
CA THR A 156 -1.23 19.64 -13.74
C THR A 156 -2.05 19.19 -14.95
N ALA A 157 -1.41 18.59 -15.96
CA ALA A 157 -2.10 18.05 -17.11
C ALA A 157 -3.12 16.99 -16.66
N GLU A 158 -4.30 16.99 -17.28
CA GLU A 158 -5.34 16.00 -16.99
C GLU A 158 -4.84 14.58 -17.26
N PHE A 159 -5.37 13.62 -16.50
CA PHE A 159 -5.10 12.22 -16.77
C PHE A 159 -5.64 11.85 -18.14
N ASN A 160 -4.81 11.23 -18.99
CA ASN A 160 -5.22 10.82 -20.32
C ASN A 160 -5.89 9.44 -20.25
N ASP A 161 -7.21 9.43 -20.10
CA ASP A 161 -8.00 8.19 -20.06
C ASP A 161 -7.93 7.46 -21.42
N PRO A 162 -7.46 6.20 -21.45
CA PRO A 162 -7.41 5.45 -22.68
C PRO A 162 -8.77 5.08 -23.26
N LEU A 163 -8.82 4.93 -24.59
CA LEU A 163 -10.04 4.53 -25.31
C LEU A 163 -10.53 3.11 -24.99
N THR A 164 -9.67 2.27 -24.40
CA THR A 164 -9.97 0.88 -24.08
C THR A 164 -9.20 0.48 -22.83
N LYS A 165 -9.75 -0.43 -22.03
CA LYS A 165 -9.09 -0.99 -20.84
C LYS A 165 -7.99 -2.01 -21.17
N LYS A 166 -7.85 -2.37 -22.44
CA LYS A 166 -6.96 -3.45 -22.89
C LYS A 166 -5.51 -3.13 -22.60
N GLY A 167 -4.89 -4.02 -21.83
CA GLY A 167 -3.50 -3.95 -21.46
C GLY A 167 -2.74 -5.26 -21.70
N LEU A 168 -1.42 -5.14 -21.78
CA LEU A 168 -0.52 -6.28 -21.90
C LEU A 168 0.83 -5.94 -21.27
N ASN A 169 1.43 -6.90 -20.55
CA ASN A 169 2.84 -6.85 -20.21
C ASN A 169 3.66 -7.22 -21.47
N ILE A 170 4.29 -6.20 -22.07
CA ILE A 170 4.91 -6.24 -23.40
C ILE A 170 6.43 -6.39 -23.28
N GLU A 171 7.01 -7.19 -24.17
CA GLU A 171 8.45 -7.17 -24.44
C GLU A 171 8.75 -6.10 -25.52
N LEU A 172 9.79 -5.27 -25.33
CA LEU A 172 10.08 -4.13 -26.22
C LEU A 172 10.20 -4.49 -27.71
N ASN A 173 10.76 -5.65 -28.01
CA ASN A 173 10.92 -6.14 -29.38
C ASN A 173 9.58 -6.59 -30.03
N MET A 174 8.49 -6.65 -29.27
CA MET A 174 7.15 -7.00 -29.74
C MET A 174 6.15 -5.85 -29.60
N LEU A 175 6.65 -4.62 -29.53
CA LEU A 175 5.84 -3.40 -29.41
C LEU A 175 4.86 -3.22 -30.60
N ALA A 176 5.28 -3.60 -31.82
CA ALA A 176 4.42 -3.53 -33.02
C ALA A 176 3.18 -4.42 -32.87
N ASP A 177 3.34 -5.65 -32.37
CA ASP A 177 2.23 -6.59 -32.14
C ASP A 177 1.22 -6.03 -31.12
N ALA A 178 1.72 -5.37 -30.06
CA ALA A 178 0.86 -4.76 -29.06
C ALA A 178 -0.01 -3.62 -29.66
N PHE A 179 0.53 -2.86 -30.61
CA PHE A 179 -0.25 -1.85 -31.32
C PHE A 179 -1.33 -2.43 -32.22
N GLU A 180 -1.02 -3.49 -32.96
CA GLU A 180 -2.02 -4.17 -33.80
C GLU A 180 -3.19 -4.72 -32.97
N LEU A 181 -2.93 -5.14 -31.74
CA LEU A 181 -3.95 -5.58 -30.79
C LEU A 181 -4.80 -4.45 -30.20
N GLY A 182 -4.41 -3.20 -30.41
CA GLY A 182 -5.04 -2.03 -29.81
C GLY A 182 -4.79 -1.93 -28.30
N VAL A 183 -3.63 -2.40 -27.82
CA VAL A 183 -3.25 -2.26 -26.40
C VAL A 183 -3.10 -0.77 -26.05
N LYS A 184 -3.62 -0.38 -24.89
CA LYS A 184 -3.54 0.98 -24.36
C LYS A 184 -3.02 1.08 -22.92
N HIS A 185 -2.95 -0.03 -22.19
CA HIS A 185 -2.34 -0.09 -20.86
C HIS A 185 -1.14 -1.02 -20.84
N VAL A 186 -0.08 -0.66 -20.14
CA VAL A 186 1.16 -1.44 -20.10
C VAL A 186 1.79 -1.36 -18.71
N GLY A 187 2.31 -2.48 -18.22
CA GLY A 187 3.04 -2.57 -16.96
C GLY A 187 4.57 -2.51 -17.16
N THR A 188 5.27 -1.87 -16.24
CA THR A 188 6.75 -1.93 -16.16
C THR A 188 7.21 -2.01 -14.71
N ASN A 189 8.17 -2.89 -14.42
CA ASN A 189 8.71 -3.06 -13.07
C ASN A 189 9.96 -2.20 -12.89
N ILE A 190 10.02 -1.42 -11.83
CA ILE A 190 11.19 -0.62 -11.44
C ILE A 190 11.60 -1.03 -10.03
N ALA A 191 12.76 -1.68 -9.90
CA ALA A 191 13.24 -2.17 -8.61
C ALA A 191 14.43 -1.36 -8.08
N PHE A 192 14.38 -0.95 -6.82
CA PHE A 192 15.39 -0.08 -6.19
C PHE A 192 16.81 -0.63 -6.32
N HIS A 193 16.99 -1.92 -6.05
CA HIS A 193 18.30 -2.59 -6.16
C HIS A 193 18.92 -2.58 -7.56
N GLN A 194 18.15 -2.27 -8.61
CA GLN A 194 18.64 -2.23 -10.00
C GLN A 194 19.01 -0.82 -10.45
N ILE A 195 18.36 0.21 -9.91
CA ILE A 195 18.48 1.60 -10.42
C ILE A 195 19.57 2.41 -9.74
N LEU A 196 20.07 1.97 -8.58
CA LEU A 196 21.13 2.66 -7.85
C LEU A 196 22.50 2.30 -8.42
N GLY A 197 23.35 3.29 -8.61
CA GLY A 197 24.64 3.10 -9.26
C GLY A 197 25.34 4.42 -9.55
N GLN A 198 25.96 4.53 -10.71
CA GLN A 198 26.75 5.70 -11.11
C GLN A 198 26.34 6.25 -12.47
N GLY A 199 26.65 7.53 -12.70
CA GLY A 199 26.50 8.19 -14.01
C GLY A 199 25.34 9.18 -14.09
N ILE A 200 24.43 9.19 -13.12
CA ILE A 200 23.48 10.27 -12.90
C ILE A 200 23.62 10.72 -11.44
N ASP A 201 24.00 11.98 -11.25
CA ASP A 201 24.01 12.65 -9.94
C ASP A 201 22.72 13.46 -9.79
N TYR A 202 21.99 13.21 -8.71
CA TYR A 202 20.73 13.87 -8.40
C TYR A 202 20.87 14.63 -7.08
N GLN A 203 20.75 15.95 -7.13
CA GLN A 203 20.80 16.81 -5.94
C GLN A 203 19.39 16.97 -5.38
N TYR A 204 19.18 16.55 -4.15
CA TYR A 204 17.88 16.59 -3.50
C TYR A 204 18.04 16.78 -1.99
N ASP A 205 17.31 17.74 -1.42
CA ASP A 205 17.38 18.14 0.00
C ASP A 205 18.82 18.32 0.53
N GLY A 206 19.68 18.94 -0.28
CA GLY A 206 21.08 19.21 0.07
C GLY A 206 22.00 17.99 0.08
N LYS A 207 21.52 16.82 -0.39
CA LYS A 207 22.30 15.59 -0.55
C LYS A 207 22.39 15.19 -2.02
N THR A 208 23.46 14.48 -2.36
CA THR A 208 23.64 13.89 -3.70
C THR A 208 23.30 12.42 -3.66
N TYR A 209 22.40 11.99 -4.53
CA TYR A 209 22.03 10.60 -4.76
C TYR A 209 22.53 10.16 -6.14
N HIS A 210 22.87 8.89 -6.29
CA HIS A 210 23.49 8.37 -7.50
C HIS A 210 22.66 7.23 -8.11
N PHE A 211 22.36 7.37 -9.39
CA PHE A 211 21.60 6.39 -10.16
C PHE A 211 22.45 5.81 -11.29
N ASP A 212 22.23 4.53 -11.61
CA ASP A 212 22.88 3.87 -12.74
C ASP A 212 22.34 4.45 -14.05
N LYS A 213 23.20 5.19 -14.75
CA LYS A 213 22.81 5.86 -16.00
C LYS A 213 22.29 4.88 -17.05
N ARG A 214 22.91 3.71 -17.18
CA ARG A 214 22.55 2.75 -18.23
C ARG A 214 21.17 2.17 -17.97
N VAL A 215 20.92 1.74 -16.74
CA VAL A 215 19.62 1.18 -16.34
C VAL A 215 18.52 2.22 -16.51
N ILE A 216 18.76 3.46 -16.07
CA ILE A 216 17.79 4.54 -16.22
C ILE A 216 17.53 4.89 -17.69
N GLU A 217 18.55 4.97 -18.54
CA GLU A 217 18.37 5.22 -19.98
C GLU A 217 17.64 4.06 -20.69
N ASP A 218 17.72 2.83 -20.17
CA ASP A 218 16.94 1.68 -20.67
C ASP A 218 15.45 1.83 -20.33
N TYR A 219 15.14 2.31 -19.12
CA TYR A 219 13.78 2.68 -18.74
C TYR A 219 13.25 3.87 -19.56
N ASP A 220 14.04 4.92 -19.77
CA ASP A 220 13.65 6.06 -20.61
C ASP A 220 13.20 5.62 -22.00
N ARG A 221 14.00 4.79 -22.67
CA ARG A 221 13.66 4.28 -24.01
C ARG A 221 12.37 3.46 -24.00
N THR A 222 12.13 2.70 -22.94
CA THR A 222 10.93 1.89 -22.79
C THR A 222 9.70 2.76 -22.56
N ILE A 223 9.77 3.64 -21.56
CA ILE A 223 8.65 4.46 -21.12
C ILE A 223 8.30 5.50 -22.18
N SER A 224 9.28 6.16 -22.81
CA SER A 224 9.04 7.09 -23.92
C SER A 224 8.41 6.41 -25.14
N ALA A 225 8.87 5.20 -25.51
CA ALA A 225 8.30 4.47 -26.64
C ALA A 225 6.83 4.09 -26.42
N LEU A 226 6.47 3.69 -25.20
CA LEU A 226 5.11 3.30 -24.83
C LEU A 226 4.20 4.54 -24.69
N SER A 227 4.60 5.49 -23.85
CA SER A 227 3.82 6.71 -23.59
C SER A 227 3.70 7.62 -24.83
N GLY A 228 4.75 7.74 -25.63
CA GLY A 228 4.75 8.49 -26.90
C GLY A 228 3.82 7.92 -27.97
N LYS A 229 3.29 6.71 -27.75
CA LYS A 229 2.27 6.07 -28.59
C LYS A 229 0.87 6.11 -27.97
N GLY A 230 0.70 6.91 -26.92
CA GLY A 230 -0.56 7.12 -26.22
C GLY A 230 -1.01 5.91 -25.42
N MET A 231 -0.07 5.06 -24.96
CA MET A 231 -0.35 4.04 -23.96
C MET A 231 -0.15 4.63 -22.55
N THR A 232 -1.03 4.26 -21.63
CA THR A 232 -0.89 4.57 -20.21
C THR A 232 0.08 3.58 -19.58
N VAL A 233 1.23 4.10 -19.13
CA VAL A 233 2.25 3.30 -18.45
C VAL A 233 1.94 3.23 -16.96
N THR A 234 1.86 2.00 -16.45
CA THR A 234 1.78 1.66 -15.04
C THR A 234 3.13 1.15 -14.56
N ALA A 235 3.79 1.90 -13.67
CA ALA A 235 5.05 1.47 -13.06
C ALA A 235 4.79 0.76 -11.73
N ILE A 236 5.35 -0.43 -11.56
CA ILE A 236 5.33 -1.18 -10.29
C ILE A 236 6.68 -1.00 -9.61
N ILE A 237 6.68 -0.26 -8.50
CA ILE A 237 7.87 0.10 -7.74
C ILE A 237 8.13 -0.98 -6.71
N LEU A 238 9.33 -1.56 -6.76
CA LEU A 238 9.69 -2.75 -6.00
C LEU A 238 10.99 -2.52 -5.21
N ASN A 239 11.14 -3.18 -4.07
CA ASN A 239 12.34 -3.09 -3.25
C ASN A 239 12.98 -4.47 -3.09
N GLY A 240 13.98 -4.75 -3.91
CA GLY A 240 14.76 -5.98 -3.79
C GLY A 240 15.88 -5.82 -2.77
N TRP A 241 16.29 -6.93 -2.15
CA TRP A 241 17.38 -6.91 -1.18
C TRP A 241 18.71 -6.51 -1.84
N ASN A 242 19.38 -5.52 -1.27
CA ASN A 242 20.74 -5.15 -1.64
C ASN A 242 21.57 -4.84 -0.38
N ASP A 243 22.64 -5.62 -0.18
CA ASP A 243 23.53 -5.48 0.97
C ASP A 243 24.28 -4.13 1.00
N ALA A 244 24.38 -3.45 -0.14
CA ALA A 244 24.99 -2.11 -0.24
C ALA A 244 24.05 -0.97 0.17
N THR A 245 22.75 -1.21 0.28
CA THR A 245 21.74 -0.19 0.62
C THR A 245 20.77 -0.71 1.67
N PRO A 246 21.25 -1.09 2.87
CA PRO A 246 20.41 -1.65 3.92
C PRO A 246 19.36 -0.66 4.44
N ASP A 247 19.62 0.64 4.34
CA ASP A 247 18.71 1.70 4.78
C ASP A 247 17.40 1.75 3.97
N LEU A 248 17.34 1.13 2.79
CA LEU A 248 16.11 1.04 2.00
C LEU A 248 15.16 -0.06 2.50
N ILE A 249 15.63 -0.97 3.34
CA ILE A 249 14.86 -2.09 3.88
C ILE A 249 14.31 -1.71 5.24
N TYR A 250 13.04 -2.04 5.51
CA TYR A 250 12.42 -1.75 6.81
C TYR A 250 13.29 -2.27 7.99
N PRO A 251 13.49 -1.47 9.06
CA PRO A 251 14.40 -1.82 10.13
C PRO A 251 14.08 -3.16 10.81
N GLY A 252 15.12 -3.97 11.02
CA GLY A 252 15.01 -5.27 11.68
C GLY A 252 14.69 -6.44 10.74
N THR A 253 14.24 -6.19 9.51
CA THR A 253 13.99 -7.23 8.52
C THR A 253 15.27 -7.98 8.16
N LYS A 254 15.14 -9.30 7.96
CA LYS A 254 16.24 -10.19 7.59
C LYS A 254 16.03 -10.72 6.18
N LYS A 255 17.12 -10.90 5.44
CA LYS A 255 17.07 -11.51 4.11
C LYS A 255 16.44 -12.89 4.21
N SER A 256 15.45 -13.16 3.36
CA SER A 256 14.76 -14.45 3.27
C SER A 256 14.91 -15.01 1.87
N SER A 257 15.19 -16.31 1.74
CA SER A 257 15.22 -16.99 0.45
C SER A 257 13.84 -17.11 -0.19
N ASN A 258 12.79 -16.92 0.60
CA ASN A 258 11.41 -17.02 0.13
C ASN A 258 10.83 -15.65 -0.25
N ALA A 259 11.49 -14.54 0.07
CA ALA A 259 11.02 -13.20 -0.24
C ALA A 259 11.60 -12.71 -1.57
N PHE A 260 10.75 -12.22 -2.45
CA PHE A 260 11.15 -11.59 -3.71
C PHE A 260 11.40 -10.09 -3.55
N TYR A 261 10.55 -9.41 -2.79
CA TYR A 261 10.69 -8.00 -2.47
C TYR A 261 10.36 -7.74 -1.00
N TYR A 262 10.74 -6.56 -0.53
CA TYR A 262 10.79 -6.16 0.86
C TYR A 262 10.04 -4.83 1.04
N LEU A 263 9.57 -4.54 2.25
CA LEU A 263 8.97 -3.23 2.52
C LEU A 263 10.03 -2.12 2.47
N PHE A 264 9.66 -0.97 1.89
CA PHE A 264 10.46 0.26 1.89
C PHE A 264 10.60 0.85 3.30
N ASN A 265 11.74 1.47 3.59
CA ASN A 265 11.99 2.05 4.90
C ASN A 265 11.56 3.53 4.98
N ALA A 266 10.47 3.80 5.71
CA ALA A 266 10.10 5.15 6.13
C ALA A 266 10.23 5.35 7.66
N ALA A 267 10.71 4.33 8.38
CA ALA A 267 10.72 4.29 9.86
C ALA A 267 12.01 4.85 10.49
N THR A 268 13.00 5.19 9.66
CA THR A 268 14.26 5.84 10.08
C THR A 268 14.54 7.02 9.18
N GLU A 269 15.29 8.00 9.67
CA GLU A 269 15.64 9.20 8.92
C GLU A 269 16.37 8.87 7.61
N ALA A 270 17.43 8.05 7.66
CA ALA A 270 18.20 7.67 6.48
C ALA A 270 17.34 6.93 5.43
N GLY A 271 16.52 5.98 5.86
CA GLY A 271 15.62 5.25 4.96
C GLY A 271 14.55 6.14 4.34
N PHE A 272 13.96 7.02 5.15
CA PHE A 272 12.96 7.99 4.69
C PHE A 272 13.56 8.92 3.64
N GLU A 273 14.71 9.53 3.91
CA GLU A 273 15.37 10.46 2.99
C GLU A 273 15.75 9.77 1.67
N GLN A 274 16.32 8.56 1.73
CA GLN A 274 16.71 7.84 0.53
C GLN A 274 15.51 7.37 -0.29
N THR A 275 14.46 6.86 0.36
CA THR A 275 13.19 6.47 -0.31
C THR A 275 12.52 7.69 -0.95
N LYS A 276 12.45 8.81 -0.22
CA LYS A 276 11.93 10.09 -0.71
C LYS A 276 12.69 10.56 -1.96
N ALA A 277 14.02 10.56 -1.92
CA ALA A 277 14.85 10.99 -3.04
C ALA A 277 14.67 10.12 -4.29
N ILE A 278 14.59 8.79 -4.13
CA ILE A 278 14.32 7.88 -5.25
C ILE A 278 12.92 8.12 -5.83
N ALA A 279 11.90 8.24 -4.97
CA ALA A 279 10.53 8.49 -5.40
C ALA A 279 10.41 9.82 -6.16
N SER A 280 11.04 10.89 -5.66
CA SER A 280 11.05 12.19 -6.35
C SER A 280 11.84 12.15 -7.65
N PHE A 281 13.00 11.51 -7.70
CA PHE A 281 13.76 11.35 -8.94
C PHE A 281 12.93 10.67 -10.04
N LEU A 282 12.25 9.57 -9.72
CA LEU A 282 11.40 8.85 -10.67
C LEU A 282 10.18 9.69 -11.08
N ALA A 283 9.51 10.34 -10.12
CA ALA A 283 8.35 11.19 -10.39
C ALA A 283 8.68 12.37 -11.29
N GLU A 284 9.81 13.06 -11.05
CA GLU A 284 10.30 14.17 -11.87
C GLU A 284 10.74 13.70 -13.26
N ARG A 285 11.46 12.58 -13.32
CA ARG A 285 11.98 12.05 -14.59
C ARG A 285 10.87 11.62 -15.56
N TYR A 286 9.81 11.02 -15.04
CA TYR A 286 8.72 10.47 -15.84
C TYR A 286 7.44 11.29 -15.71
N ASP A 287 7.56 12.60 -15.47
CA ASP A 287 6.44 13.52 -15.38
C ASP A 287 5.80 13.83 -16.75
N GLY A 288 6.44 13.41 -17.86
CA GLY A 288 5.98 13.62 -19.24
C GLY A 288 6.42 14.95 -19.87
N SER A 289 7.17 15.79 -19.15
CA SER A 289 7.68 17.06 -19.69
C SER A 289 8.81 16.85 -20.70
N ASN A 290 9.57 15.76 -20.57
CA ASN A 290 10.61 15.36 -21.50
C ASN A 290 10.15 14.15 -22.34
N PRO A 291 9.91 14.31 -23.66
CA PRO A 291 9.45 13.23 -24.51
C PRO A 291 10.46 12.07 -24.65
N ASP A 292 11.75 12.31 -24.44
CA ASP A 292 12.78 11.27 -24.51
C ASP A 292 12.81 10.38 -23.25
N GLN A 293 12.23 10.84 -22.13
CA GLN A 293 12.05 10.07 -20.90
C GLN A 293 10.65 9.42 -20.84
N GLY A 294 9.65 10.14 -21.34
CA GLY A 294 8.27 9.68 -21.40
C GLY A 294 7.46 9.99 -20.14
N LYS A 295 6.29 9.36 -20.04
CA LYS A 295 5.31 9.57 -18.97
C LYS A 295 4.94 8.26 -18.29
N ILE A 296 5.02 8.23 -16.96
CA ILE A 296 4.29 7.27 -16.13
C ILE A 296 3.06 8.00 -15.59
N SER A 297 1.90 7.34 -15.63
CA SER A 297 0.62 7.92 -15.17
C SER A 297 0.01 7.13 -14.01
N ASN A 298 0.33 5.84 -13.91
CA ASN A 298 -0.11 4.98 -12.82
C ASN A 298 1.11 4.43 -12.08
N TRP A 299 1.06 4.42 -10.75
CA TRP A 299 2.17 4.02 -9.89
C TRP A 299 1.67 3.00 -8.87
N ILE A 300 2.16 1.76 -8.94
CA ILE A 300 1.88 0.71 -7.94
C ILE A 300 3.07 0.64 -6.98
N ILE A 301 2.83 0.77 -5.67
CA ILE A 301 3.89 0.77 -4.66
C ILE A 301 3.94 -0.60 -3.96
N GLY A 302 5.02 -1.34 -4.13
CA GLY A 302 5.12 -2.73 -3.67
C GLY A 302 4.31 -3.69 -4.54
N ASN A 303 4.33 -4.98 -4.18
CA ASN A 303 3.52 -5.99 -4.87
C ASN A 303 2.78 -6.89 -3.88
N GLU A 304 1.53 -7.25 -4.21
CA GLU A 304 0.68 -8.23 -3.50
C GLU A 304 0.83 -8.15 -1.98
N ILE A 305 0.54 -6.97 -1.41
CA ILE A 305 0.97 -6.65 -0.05
C ILE A 305 0.28 -7.52 1.01
N ASN A 306 -0.81 -8.19 0.65
CA ASN A 306 -1.47 -9.17 1.51
C ASN A 306 -0.70 -10.51 1.60
N ASN A 307 0.31 -10.74 0.77
CA ASN A 307 1.22 -11.86 0.81
C ASN A 307 2.67 -11.38 0.90
N GLN A 308 3.26 -11.46 2.10
CA GLN A 308 4.61 -10.96 2.36
C GLN A 308 5.73 -11.66 1.58
N GLN A 309 5.44 -12.66 0.74
CA GLN A 309 6.41 -13.12 -0.27
C GLN A 309 6.85 -11.97 -1.20
N TRP A 310 5.98 -10.98 -1.41
CA TRP A 310 6.14 -9.89 -2.37
C TRP A 310 6.32 -8.50 -1.73
N ASN A 311 6.25 -8.41 -0.40
CA ASN A 311 6.50 -7.18 0.35
C ASN A 311 6.94 -7.50 1.79
N TYR A 312 8.06 -8.21 1.91
CA TYR A 312 8.49 -8.85 3.14
C TYR A 312 9.01 -7.88 4.22
N THR A 313 8.54 -8.08 5.45
CA THR A 313 9.14 -7.49 6.66
C THR A 313 9.53 -8.55 7.70
N GLY A 314 8.91 -9.74 7.62
CA GLY A 314 8.88 -10.73 8.69
C GLY A 314 7.48 -10.85 9.30
N ALA A 315 7.29 -11.78 10.23
CA ALA A 315 5.97 -12.03 10.83
C ALA A 315 5.48 -10.83 11.66
N TRP A 316 4.34 -10.24 11.29
CA TRP A 316 3.74 -9.06 11.92
C TRP A 316 2.24 -9.26 12.11
N ASP A 317 1.63 -8.60 13.11
CA ASP A 317 0.18 -8.45 13.12
C ASP A 317 -0.27 -7.50 11.99
N LEU A 318 -1.53 -7.63 11.59
CA LEU A 318 -2.11 -6.88 10.48
C LEU A 318 -1.95 -5.35 10.63
N ASN A 319 -2.30 -4.81 11.81
CA ASN A 319 -2.35 -3.35 12.00
C ASN A 319 -0.95 -2.75 11.94
N SER A 320 0.01 -3.38 12.63
CA SER A 320 1.41 -2.94 12.58
C SER A 320 1.94 -2.99 11.15
N TYR A 321 1.65 -4.08 10.40
CA TYR A 321 2.17 -4.24 9.04
C TYR A 321 1.58 -3.20 8.09
N VAL A 322 0.26 -2.99 8.13
CA VAL A 322 -0.41 -2.02 7.26
C VAL A 322 -0.04 -0.58 7.62
N GLN A 323 0.18 -0.26 8.91
CA GLN A 323 0.72 1.05 9.31
C GLN A 323 2.10 1.29 8.69
N ALA A 324 3.02 0.35 8.86
CA ALA A 324 4.37 0.45 8.30
C ALA A 324 4.37 0.57 6.77
N TYR A 325 3.48 -0.19 6.10
CA TYR A 325 3.28 -0.08 4.66
C TYR A 325 2.71 1.29 4.27
N GLN A 326 1.69 1.78 4.97
CA GLN A 326 1.08 3.07 4.66
C GLN A 326 2.04 4.24 4.86
N ASP A 327 2.90 4.19 5.88
CA ASP A 327 3.92 5.21 6.10
C ASP A 327 4.87 5.31 4.90
N ALA A 328 5.30 4.17 4.35
CA ALA A 328 6.06 4.14 3.10
C ALA A 328 5.23 4.62 1.90
N PHE A 329 4.00 4.13 1.74
CA PHE A 329 3.09 4.53 0.66
C PHE A 329 2.89 6.06 0.61
N ARG A 330 2.75 6.71 1.77
CA ARG A 330 2.61 8.16 1.89
C ARG A 330 3.82 8.91 1.33
N VAL A 331 5.03 8.40 1.52
CA VAL A 331 6.23 9.00 0.93
C VAL A 331 6.14 9.02 -0.59
N PHE A 332 5.77 7.88 -1.20
CA PHE A 332 5.58 7.80 -2.65
C PHE A 332 4.42 8.67 -3.13
N TYR A 333 3.27 8.61 -2.46
CA TYR A 333 2.09 9.40 -2.81
C TYR A 333 2.44 10.90 -2.82
N THR A 334 3.09 11.41 -1.76
CA THR A 334 3.50 12.80 -1.68
C THR A 334 4.52 13.16 -2.77
N ALA A 335 5.53 12.31 -3.02
CA ALA A 335 6.52 12.54 -4.06
C ALA A 335 5.88 12.62 -5.46
N ILE A 336 5.02 11.66 -5.80
CA ILE A 336 4.37 11.57 -7.11
C ILE A 336 3.39 12.72 -7.30
N LYS A 337 2.44 12.90 -6.36
CA LYS A 337 1.36 13.88 -6.49
C LYS A 337 1.88 15.31 -6.44
N SER A 338 2.96 15.59 -5.70
CA SER A 338 3.57 16.93 -5.65
C SER A 338 4.41 17.29 -6.88
N VAL A 339 4.56 16.37 -7.83
CA VAL A 339 5.15 16.58 -9.16
C VAL A 339 4.06 16.52 -10.22
N SER A 340 3.24 15.47 -10.24
CA SER A 340 2.14 15.25 -11.20
C SER A 340 0.79 15.14 -10.49
N ALA A 341 -0.02 16.20 -10.56
CA ALA A 341 -1.27 16.32 -9.80
C ALA A 341 -2.31 15.24 -10.12
N ASN A 342 -2.33 14.76 -11.37
CA ASN A 342 -3.34 13.83 -11.85
C ASN A 342 -2.81 12.40 -12.07
N ASP A 343 -1.58 12.11 -11.65
CA ASP A 343 -1.10 10.73 -11.60
C ASP A 343 -1.85 9.95 -10.51
N ARG A 344 -2.05 8.65 -10.75
CA ARG A 344 -2.80 7.75 -9.86
C ARG A 344 -1.82 6.81 -9.14
N VAL A 345 -2.02 6.62 -7.84
CA VAL A 345 -1.13 5.81 -6.99
C VAL A 345 -1.91 4.68 -6.34
N TYR A 346 -1.38 3.47 -6.41
CA TYR A 346 -2.05 2.23 -6.10
C TYR A 346 -1.19 1.37 -5.18
N PHE A 347 -1.84 0.55 -4.35
CA PHE A 347 -1.22 -0.66 -3.81
C PHE A 347 -1.82 -1.89 -4.49
N SER A 348 -1.10 -3.01 -4.55
CA SER A 348 -1.62 -4.24 -5.16
C SER A 348 -1.95 -5.35 -4.16
N LEU A 349 -2.95 -6.15 -4.50
CA LEU A 349 -3.37 -7.35 -3.79
C LEU A 349 -3.46 -8.55 -4.73
N ASP A 350 -3.15 -9.73 -4.21
CA ASP A 350 -3.46 -10.99 -4.89
C ASP A 350 -4.97 -11.33 -4.81
N TYR A 351 -5.39 -12.43 -5.45
CA TYR A 351 -6.79 -12.85 -5.50
C TYR A 351 -7.37 -13.37 -4.16
N ASN A 352 -6.55 -13.54 -3.11
CA ASN A 352 -6.99 -14.06 -1.81
C ASN A 352 -7.67 -12.96 -0.98
N TRP A 353 -8.99 -12.82 -1.17
CA TRP A 353 -9.80 -11.81 -0.49
C TRP A 353 -10.02 -12.11 1.01
N ASN A 354 -10.45 -13.34 1.33
CA ASN A 354 -10.58 -13.88 2.69
C ASN A 354 -9.96 -15.28 2.82
N ASN A 355 -8.95 -15.60 2.01
CA ASN A 355 -8.33 -16.92 1.93
C ASN A 355 -6.84 -16.90 2.31
N GLU A 356 -6.27 -18.07 2.62
CA GLU A 356 -4.86 -18.28 3.00
C GLU A 356 -4.32 -17.40 4.14
N ILE A 357 -5.20 -16.94 5.04
CA ILE A 357 -4.85 -16.02 6.12
C ILE A 357 -4.11 -16.76 7.24
N ASP A 358 -2.88 -16.35 7.55
CA ASP A 358 -2.14 -16.81 8.74
C ASP A 358 -1.97 -15.70 9.80
N ASN A 359 -2.40 -14.47 9.51
CA ASN A 359 -2.29 -13.27 10.34
C ASN A 359 -0.85 -12.95 10.78
N LYS A 360 0.15 -13.33 9.96
CA LYS A 360 1.58 -13.13 10.22
C LYS A 360 2.34 -12.72 8.98
N LEU A 361 2.20 -13.49 7.90
CA LEU A 361 2.85 -13.30 6.61
C LEU A 361 1.83 -13.22 5.48
N LYS A 362 0.62 -13.75 5.69
CA LYS A 362 -0.51 -13.70 4.77
C LYS A 362 -1.75 -13.14 5.47
N TYR A 363 -2.38 -12.19 4.80
CA TYR A 363 -3.56 -11.48 5.25
C TYR A 363 -4.65 -11.56 4.17
N GLY A 364 -5.91 -11.43 4.55
CA GLY A 364 -6.98 -11.30 3.56
C GLY A 364 -6.86 -9.95 2.85
N GLY A 365 -7.01 -9.91 1.53
CA GLY A 365 -7.08 -8.67 0.77
C GLY A 365 -8.12 -7.68 1.35
N LYS A 366 -9.27 -8.20 1.81
CA LYS A 366 -10.29 -7.41 2.50
C LYS A 366 -9.73 -6.71 3.74
N ASN A 367 -9.01 -7.46 4.56
CA ASN A 367 -8.45 -6.97 5.82
C ASN A 367 -7.41 -5.87 5.58
N ILE A 368 -6.61 -5.99 4.52
CA ILE A 368 -5.67 -4.95 4.12
C ILE A 368 -6.41 -3.66 3.72
N VAL A 369 -7.44 -3.76 2.85
CA VAL A 369 -8.23 -2.59 2.43
C VAL A 369 -8.87 -1.89 3.63
N ASP A 370 -9.49 -2.67 4.53
CA ASP A 370 -10.18 -2.15 5.71
C ASP A 370 -9.22 -1.41 6.65
N THR A 371 -8.08 -2.04 6.97
CA THR A 371 -7.06 -1.46 7.86
C THR A 371 -6.37 -0.26 7.20
N PHE A 372 -6.06 -0.33 5.91
CA PHE A 372 -5.42 0.79 5.21
C PHE A 372 -6.35 2.02 5.21
N ASN A 373 -7.63 1.81 4.90
CA ASN A 373 -8.60 2.90 4.89
C ASN A 373 -8.87 3.46 6.30
N SER A 374 -8.91 2.63 7.34
CA SER A 374 -9.14 3.09 8.71
C SER A 374 -7.99 3.98 9.21
N ILE A 375 -6.74 3.59 8.94
CA ILE A 375 -5.57 4.41 9.26
C ILE A 375 -5.61 5.72 8.46
N ALA A 376 -5.95 5.68 7.17
CA ALA A 376 -6.03 6.88 6.34
C ALA A 376 -7.17 7.82 6.79
N ALA A 377 -8.28 7.30 7.29
CA ALA A 377 -9.40 8.11 7.79
C ALA A 377 -9.02 8.92 9.03
N VAL A 378 -8.11 8.40 9.86
CA VAL A 378 -7.62 9.06 11.08
C VAL A 378 -6.43 9.97 10.77
N GLN A 379 -5.45 9.46 10.03
CA GLN A 379 -4.17 10.13 9.82
C GLN A 379 -4.13 11.04 8.58
N GLY A 380 -5.24 11.15 7.84
CA GLY A 380 -5.37 12.04 6.69
C GLY A 380 -5.54 11.25 5.40
N GLN A 381 -6.69 11.44 4.76
CA GLN A 381 -7.06 10.71 3.56
C GLN A 381 -6.17 11.05 2.36
N MET A 382 -6.04 10.08 1.46
CA MET A 382 -5.35 10.20 0.18
C MET A 382 -6.26 9.64 -0.91
N ASP A 383 -6.06 10.04 -2.16
CA ASP A 383 -6.73 9.44 -3.30
C ASP A 383 -5.96 8.22 -3.83
N TRP A 384 -5.81 7.21 -2.96
CA TRP A 384 -5.22 5.92 -3.31
C TRP A 384 -6.19 5.09 -4.15
N GLY A 385 -5.65 4.29 -5.06
CA GLY A 385 -6.36 3.27 -5.84
C GLY A 385 -5.96 1.84 -5.49
N LEU A 386 -6.67 0.87 -6.06
CA LEU A 386 -6.39 -0.56 -5.88
C LEU A 386 -5.93 -1.21 -7.19
N SER A 387 -4.77 -1.86 -7.16
CA SER A 387 -4.39 -2.86 -8.16
C SER A 387 -4.80 -4.24 -7.65
N TYR A 388 -5.45 -5.05 -8.47
CA TYR A 388 -5.94 -6.36 -8.06
C TYR A 388 -5.53 -7.44 -9.07
N HIS A 389 -5.10 -8.61 -8.60
CA HIS A 389 -4.58 -9.68 -9.46
C HIS A 389 -5.54 -10.88 -9.48
N PRO A 390 -6.64 -10.83 -10.25
CA PRO A 390 -7.58 -11.93 -10.33
C PRO A 390 -7.01 -13.08 -11.17
N TYR A 391 -6.99 -14.27 -10.61
CA TYR A 391 -6.63 -15.49 -11.32
C TYR A 391 -7.75 -16.54 -11.24
N PRO A 392 -7.81 -17.48 -12.20
CA PRO A 392 -8.58 -18.70 -12.02
C PRO A 392 -8.17 -19.42 -10.73
N ALA A 393 -9.12 -20.10 -10.12
CA ALA A 393 -8.97 -20.75 -8.84
C ALA A 393 -9.47 -22.21 -8.96
N PRO A 394 -8.58 -23.17 -9.27
CA PRO A 394 -7.11 -23.08 -9.25
C PRO A 394 -6.49 -22.46 -10.51
N MET A 395 -5.32 -21.86 -10.37
CA MET A 395 -4.58 -21.22 -11.48
C MET A 395 -4.14 -22.19 -12.60
N THR A 396 -4.17 -23.51 -12.33
CA THR A 396 -3.77 -24.56 -13.27
C THR A 396 -4.85 -24.93 -14.29
N GLU A 397 -6.01 -24.29 -14.24
CA GLU A 397 -7.07 -24.42 -15.24
C GLU A 397 -7.58 -23.01 -15.61
N PRO A 398 -7.79 -22.70 -16.90
CA PRO A 398 -8.20 -21.35 -17.33
C PRO A 398 -9.69 -21.04 -17.13
N GLU A 399 -10.55 -22.04 -16.91
CA GLU A 399 -12.00 -21.90 -16.84
C GLU A 399 -12.52 -21.29 -15.54
N PHE A 400 -12.23 -20.02 -15.32
CA PHE A 400 -12.69 -19.31 -14.11
C PHE A 400 -14.22 -19.36 -13.90
N TRP A 401 -15.00 -19.57 -14.97
CA TRP A 401 -16.46 -19.71 -14.91
C TRP A 401 -16.94 -20.99 -14.21
N ASP A 402 -16.07 -21.99 -14.06
CA ASP A 402 -16.36 -23.21 -13.32
C ASP A 402 -15.91 -23.13 -11.84
N ASP A 403 -15.19 -22.07 -11.45
CA ASP A 403 -14.57 -21.96 -10.13
C ASP A 403 -15.55 -21.90 -8.96
N ALA A 404 -16.83 -21.55 -9.21
CA ALA A 404 -17.88 -21.65 -8.20
C ALA A 404 -18.00 -23.08 -7.62
N GLN A 405 -17.62 -24.11 -8.39
CA GLN A 405 -17.64 -25.50 -7.96
C GLN A 405 -16.56 -25.82 -6.90
N THR A 406 -15.53 -24.98 -6.77
CA THR A 406 -14.50 -25.13 -5.72
C THR A 406 -15.01 -24.76 -4.33
N GLY A 407 -16.10 -23.98 -4.25
CA GLY A 407 -16.58 -23.38 -3.02
C GLY A 407 -15.79 -22.16 -2.55
N TRP A 408 -14.78 -21.70 -3.30
CA TRP A 408 -13.98 -20.50 -2.97
C TRP A 408 -14.55 -19.21 -3.55
N ILE A 409 -15.47 -19.32 -4.51
CA ILE A 409 -16.10 -18.18 -5.18
C ILE A 409 -17.54 -18.06 -4.68
N THR A 410 -17.82 -17.03 -3.88
CA THR A 410 -19.18 -16.67 -3.46
C THR A 410 -19.56 -15.29 -4.00
N SER A 411 -20.85 -14.96 -3.95
CA SER A 411 -21.40 -13.69 -4.44
C SER A 411 -21.55 -12.62 -3.36
N ASP A 412 -20.85 -12.77 -2.24
CA ASP A 412 -20.93 -11.87 -1.08
C ASP A 412 -19.53 -11.42 -0.65
N PHE A 413 -19.46 -10.38 0.17
CA PHE A 413 -18.18 -9.77 0.58
C PHE A 413 -17.28 -10.68 1.44
N ASN A 414 -17.79 -11.83 1.90
CA ASN A 414 -17.00 -12.86 2.59
C ASN A 414 -16.44 -13.92 1.64
N SER A 415 -16.53 -13.72 0.32
CA SER A 415 -15.94 -14.65 -0.65
C SER A 415 -14.47 -14.92 -0.30
N PRO A 416 -14.06 -16.20 -0.20
CA PRO A 416 -12.66 -16.54 0.05
C PRO A 416 -11.72 -15.97 -1.01
N VAL A 417 -12.09 -16.13 -2.28
CA VAL A 417 -11.35 -15.62 -3.45
C VAL A 417 -12.25 -14.68 -4.25
N ILE A 418 -11.67 -13.63 -4.81
CA ILE A 418 -12.32 -12.86 -5.88
C ILE A 418 -11.53 -13.04 -7.17
N ASN A 419 -12.24 -13.42 -8.23
CA ASN A 419 -11.70 -13.49 -9.58
C ASN A 419 -12.75 -13.03 -10.59
N PHE A 420 -12.56 -13.34 -11.88
CA PHE A 420 -13.47 -12.91 -12.93
C PHE A 420 -14.91 -13.43 -12.77
N ALA A 421 -15.15 -14.56 -12.10
CA ALA A 421 -16.50 -15.10 -11.91
C ALA A 421 -17.36 -14.31 -10.92
N ASN A 422 -16.75 -13.59 -9.97
CA ASN A 422 -17.42 -12.78 -8.96
C ASN A 422 -16.79 -11.38 -8.84
N LEU A 423 -16.18 -10.86 -9.90
CA LEU A 423 -15.41 -9.61 -9.87
C LEU A 423 -16.25 -8.40 -9.40
N ASN A 424 -17.57 -8.45 -9.60
CA ASN A 424 -18.48 -7.43 -9.09
C ASN A 424 -18.43 -7.32 -7.56
N VAL A 425 -18.14 -8.41 -6.83
CA VAL A 425 -18.01 -8.40 -5.36
C VAL A 425 -16.94 -7.40 -4.93
N LEU A 426 -15.79 -7.33 -5.63
CA LEU A 426 -14.75 -6.35 -5.37
C LEU A 426 -15.23 -4.92 -5.62
N THR A 427 -15.84 -4.69 -6.79
CA THR A 427 -16.25 -3.34 -7.18
C THR A 427 -17.42 -2.83 -6.35
N ASP A 428 -18.35 -3.70 -5.96
CA ASP A 428 -19.47 -3.38 -5.07
C ASP A 428 -18.97 -3.10 -3.65
N TYR A 429 -17.93 -3.80 -3.19
CA TYR A 429 -17.26 -3.53 -1.91
C TYR A 429 -16.62 -2.14 -1.90
N MET A 430 -15.82 -1.85 -2.92
CA MET A 430 -15.14 -0.55 -3.06
C MET A 430 -16.13 0.61 -3.32
N ALA A 431 -17.35 0.31 -3.77
CA ALA A 431 -18.41 1.30 -3.93
C ALA A 431 -19.12 1.68 -2.62
N GLN A 432 -18.84 1.02 -1.49
CA GLN A 432 -19.40 1.44 -0.19
C GLN A 432 -18.91 2.84 0.18
N SER A 433 -19.74 3.60 0.90
CA SER A 433 -19.44 5.01 1.27
C SER A 433 -18.12 5.17 2.02
N ALA A 434 -17.73 4.17 2.83
CA ALA A 434 -16.51 4.19 3.61
C ALA A 434 -15.23 4.17 2.75
N PHE A 435 -15.29 3.66 1.51
CA PHE A 435 -14.13 3.49 0.63
C PHE A 435 -14.09 4.48 -0.53
N ARG A 436 -14.99 5.47 -0.57
CA ARG A 436 -14.98 6.50 -1.60
C ARG A 436 -13.69 7.33 -1.55
N SER A 437 -13.29 7.86 -2.71
CA SER A 437 -12.21 8.83 -2.80
C SER A 437 -12.58 10.10 -2.02
N PRO A 438 -11.61 10.98 -1.74
CA PRO A 438 -11.89 12.31 -1.19
C PRO A 438 -12.88 13.15 -2.04
N THR A 439 -13.04 12.85 -3.33
CA THR A 439 -14.03 13.49 -4.23
C THR A 439 -15.42 12.86 -4.15
N GLY A 440 -15.56 11.70 -3.49
CA GLY A 440 -16.82 10.95 -3.36
C GLY A 440 -17.03 9.85 -4.40
N ASP A 441 -16.10 9.69 -5.34
CA ASP A 441 -16.16 8.69 -6.40
C ASP A 441 -15.70 7.31 -5.91
N VAL A 442 -16.02 6.25 -6.67
CA VAL A 442 -15.37 4.95 -6.43
C VAL A 442 -13.90 5.11 -6.77
N ARG A 443 -13.02 4.65 -5.88
CA ARG A 443 -11.58 4.69 -6.12
C ARG A 443 -11.22 3.89 -7.37
N HIS A 444 -10.20 4.35 -8.08
CA HIS A 444 -9.71 3.68 -9.28
C HIS A 444 -9.25 2.25 -8.98
N ILE A 445 -9.73 1.30 -9.78
CA ILE A 445 -9.34 -0.12 -9.72
C ILE A 445 -8.72 -0.51 -11.05
N ILE A 446 -7.54 -1.12 -11.00
CA ILE A 446 -6.85 -1.67 -12.17
C ILE A 446 -6.53 -3.14 -11.94
N LEU A 447 -6.62 -3.96 -12.99
CA LEU A 447 -6.15 -5.34 -12.99
C LEU A 447 -4.82 -5.36 -13.74
N THR A 448 -3.75 -5.76 -13.05
CA THR A 448 -2.39 -5.60 -13.60
C THR A 448 -1.58 -6.88 -13.69
N GLU A 449 -2.16 -7.98 -13.23
CA GLU A 449 -1.52 -9.28 -13.27
C GLU A 449 -2.60 -10.36 -13.29
N GLU A 450 -2.86 -10.88 -14.48
CA GLU A 450 -3.78 -11.99 -14.69
C GLU A 450 -3.30 -12.87 -15.84
N GLY A 451 -3.48 -14.17 -15.69
CA GLY A 451 -3.01 -15.16 -16.64
C GLY A 451 -3.93 -16.38 -16.66
N PHE A 452 -4.08 -16.96 -17.86
CA PHE A 452 -4.84 -18.18 -18.08
C PHE A 452 -3.90 -19.19 -18.71
N THR A 453 -3.79 -20.38 -18.13
CA THR A 453 -2.84 -21.37 -18.64
C THR A 453 -3.32 -21.97 -19.96
N ALA A 454 -2.40 -22.12 -20.92
CA ALA A 454 -2.64 -22.87 -22.15
C ALA A 454 -2.49 -24.39 -21.97
N LYS A 455 -2.23 -24.87 -20.74
CA LYS A 455 -2.01 -26.29 -20.43
C LYS A 455 -2.84 -26.73 -19.24
N SER A 456 -3.52 -27.85 -19.39
CA SER A 456 -4.23 -28.54 -18.31
C SER A 456 -3.47 -29.80 -17.90
N PRO A 457 -3.30 -30.06 -16.60
CA PRO A 457 -2.75 -31.31 -16.10
C PRO A 457 -3.49 -32.57 -16.58
N THR A 458 -4.77 -32.44 -16.91
CA THR A 458 -5.62 -33.59 -17.30
C THR A 458 -5.88 -33.67 -18.80
N ARG A 459 -5.79 -32.55 -19.54
CA ARG A 459 -6.15 -32.46 -20.97
C ARG A 459 -4.97 -32.18 -21.90
N GLY A 460 -3.81 -31.81 -21.38
CA GLY A 460 -2.66 -31.37 -22.19
C GLY A 460 -2.85 -29.93 -22.69
N ASP A 461 -2.42 -29.66 -23.92
CA ASP A 461 -2.49 -28.31 -24.49
C ASP A 461 -3.94 -27.91 -24.81
N ILE A 462 -4.38 -26.77 -24.29
CA ILE A 462 -5.73 -26.20 -24.40
C ILE A 462 -5.75 -24.71 -24.82
N PRO A 463 -4.95 -24.28 -25.83
CA PRO A 463 -4.81 -22.87 -26.19
C PRO A 463 -6.13 -22.23 -26.66
N GLN A 464 -7.08 -23.00 -27.18
CA GLN A 464 -8.41 -22.49 -27.55
C GLN A 464 -9.23 -22.08 -26.32
N ILE A 465 -9.06 -22.79 -25.20
CA ILE A 465 -9.75 -22.48 -23.94
C ILE A 465 -9.10 -21.25 -23.30
N GLN A 466 -7.77 -21.16 -23.32
CA GLN A 466 -7.05 -19.95 -22.91
C GLN A 466 -7.56 -18.72 -23.68
N ALA A 467 -7.67 -18.81 -25.02
CA ALA A 467 -8.17 -17.72 -25.83
C ALA A 467 -9.63 -17.34 -25.49
N ALA A 468 -10.48 -18.32 -25.19
CA ALA A 468 -11.83 -18.08 -24.71
C ALA A 468 -11.85 -17.37 -23.35
N ALA A 469 -10.96 -17.75 -22.43
CA ALA A 469 -10.82 -17.12 -21.12
C ALA A 469 -10.32 -15.67 -21.22
N PHE A 470 -9.35 -15.38 -22.08
CA PHE A 470 -8.93 -14.00 -22.39
C PHE A 470 -10.10 -13.15 -22.90
N ALA A 471 -10.86 -13.67 -23.87
CA ALA A 471 -11.98 -12.93 -24.44
C ALA A 471 -13.08 -12.69 -23.39
N TYR A 472 -13.47 -13.74 -22.66
CA TYR A 472 -14.56 -13.65 -21.70
C TYR A 472 -14.23 -12.74 -20.51
N SER A 473 -13.04 -12.89 -19.91
CA SER A 473 -12.59 -12.00 -18.83
C SER A 473 -12.49 -10.54 -19.29
N TYR A 474 -11.97 -10.28 -20.50
CA TYR A 474 -11.97 -8.92 -21.05
C TYR A 474 -13.38 -8.34 -21.18
N TYR A 475 -14.36 -9.09 -21.71
CA TYR A 475 -15.74 -8.59 -21.81
C TYR A 475 -16.36 -8.27 -20.43
N LEU A 476 -16.08 -9.09 -19.42
CA LEU A 476 -16.52 -8.80 -18.05
C LEU A 476 -15.91 -7.50 -17.53
N VAL A 477 -14.61 -7.29 -17.74
CA VAL A 477 -13.90 -6.08 -17.29
C VAL A 477 -14.34 -4.83 -18.07
N ASP A 478 -14.47 -4.93 -19.40
CA ASP A 478 -14.92 -3.85 -20.27
C ASP A 478 -16.32 -3.37 -19.85
N SER A 479 -17.19 -4.31 -19.44
CA SER A 479 -18.56 -4.01 -18.95
C SER A 479 -18.64 -3.45 -17.54
N ASN A 480 -17.59 -3.58 -16.71
CA ASN A 480 -17.61 -3.10 -15.33
C ASN A 480 -17.14 -1.63 -15.25
N PRO A 481 -17.98 -0.66 -14.88
CA PRO A 481 -17.64 0.77 -14.95
C PRO A 481 -16.57 1.21 -13.94
N TYR A 482 -16.24 0.38 -12.94
CA TYR A 482 -15.29 0.74 -11.87
C TYR A 482 -13.89 0.18 -12.08
N ILE A 483 -13.65 -0.54 -13.17
CA ILE A 483 -12.32 -1.04 -13.54
C ILE A 483 -11.79 -0.20 -14.69
N ASP A 484 -10.58 0.35 -14.54
CA ASP A 484 -9.97 1.25 -15.52
C ASP A 484 -9.03 0.53 -16.49
N ALA A 485 -8.42 -0.58 -16.07
CA ALA A 485 -7.40 -1.28 -16.86
C ALA A 485 -7.42 -2.80 -16.60
N TYR A 486 -6.99 -3.56 -17.62
CA TYR A 486 -6.86 -5.01 -17.64
C TYR A 486 -5.55 -5.38 -18.34
N ILE A 487 -4.49 -5.65 -17.58
CA ILE A 487 -3.14 -5.90 -18.10
C ILE A 487 -2.78 -7.39 -17.95
N LEU A 488 -2.88 -8.11 -19.07
CA LEU A 488 -2.52 -9.52 -19.12
C LEU A 488 -1.02 -9.76 -18.83
N SER A 489 -0.77 -10.68 -17.91
CA SER A 489 0.53 -11.33 -17.72
C SER A 489 0.50 -12.65 -18.49
N ARG A 490 1.12 -12.78 -19.67
CA ARG A 490 2.14 -11.93 -20.31
C ARG A 490 2.21 -12.24 -21.81
N GLN A 491 2.96 -11.45 -22.58
CA GLN A 491 3.07 -11.66 -24.04
C GLN A 491 3.74 -13.00 -24.41
N VAL A 492 4.74 -13.43 -23.64
CA VAL A 492 5.54 -14.66 -23.86
C VAL A 492 5.53 -15.49 -22.59
N ASP A 493 5.46 -16.82 -22.62
CA ASP A 493 5.51 -17.67 -21.42
C ASP A 493 6.71 -17.43 -20.48
N ALA A 494 6.54 -17.55 -19.15
CA ALA A 494 7.66 -17.50 -18.20
C ALA A 494 8.21 -18.91 -17.89
N PRO A 495 9.53 -19.17 -17.98
CA PRO A 495 10.09 -20.51 -17.78
C PRO A 495 9.83 -21.15 -16.41
N LEU A 496 9.76 -20.33 -15.35
CA LEU A 496 9.47 -20.81 -13.99
C LEU A 496 7.99 -21.14 -13.81
N GLU A 497 7.10 -20.33 -14.35
CA GLU A 497 5.64 -20.52 -14.29
C GLU A 497 5.20 -21.74 -15.11
N VAL A 498 5.72 -21.90 -16.33
CA VAL A 498 5.42 -23.08 -17.18
C VAL A 498 5.79 -24.39 -16.46
N ARG A 499 6.90 -24.40 -15.71
CA ARG A 499 7.31 -25.58 -14.91
C ARG A 499 6.34 -25.88 -13.76
N SER A 500 5.61 -24.89 -13.28
CA SER A 500 4.53 -25.02 -12.30
C SER A 500 3.15 -25.24 -12.93
N GLY A 501 3.09 -25.47 -14.26
CA GLY A 501 1.82 -25.68 -14.99
C GLY A 501 1.13 -24.39 -15.44
N LEU A 502 1.79 -23.24 -15.31
CA LEU A 502 1.25 -21.92 -15.59
C LEU A 502 1.84 -21.38 -16.90
N ALA A 503 1.29 -21.82 -18.03
CA ALA A 503 1.67 -21.32 -19.35
C ALA A 503 0.79 -20.11 -19.72
N PHE A 504 1.03 -18.97 -19.06
CA PHE A 504 0.20 -17.77 -19.18
C PHE A 504 0.48 -16.93 -20.44
N GLY A 505 1.59 -17.19 -21.13
CA GLY A 505 2.00 -16.45 -22.31
C GLY A 505 0.98 -16.56 -23.44
N ARG A 506 0.69 -15.43 -24.11
CA ARG A 506 -0.05 -15.46 -25.40
C ARG A 506 0.73 -16.23 -26.47
N VAL A 507 2.05 -16.14 -26.44
CA VAL A 507 2.96 -16.86 -27.35
C VAL A 507 3.81 -17.82 -26.52
N GLY A 508 3.81 -19.09 -26.91
CA GLY A 508 4.68 -20.10 -26.31
C GLY A 508 6.15 -19.77 -26.56
N MET A 509 7.02 -20.05 -25.57
CA MET A 509 8.45 -19.85 -25.74
C MET A 509 8.97 -20.68 -26.94
N ARG A 510 9.68 -20.05 -27.88
CA ARG A 510 10.56 -20.79 -28.79
C ARG A 510 11.79 -21.21 -27.98
N TYR A 511 11.91 -22.50 -27.69
CA TYR A 511 13.21 -23.06 -27.32
C TYR A 511 14.10 -22.94 -28.55
N GLU A 512 14.88 -21.86 -28.64
CA GLU A 512 16.11 -21.95 -29.43
C GLU A 512 16.99 -22.94 -28.67
N GLN A 513 17.13 -24.14 -29.23
CA GLN A 513 18.10 -25.12 -28.78
C GLN A 513 19.49 -24.47 -28.86
N GLY A 514 20.04 -24.12 -27.70
CA GLY A 514 21.45 -23.83 -27.48
C GLY A 514 22.10 -24.97 -26.73
#